data_AF-A0A0B2UJY9-F1
#
_entry.id   AF-A0A0B2UJY9-F1
#
_cell.length_a   1.000
_cell.length_b   1.000
_cell.length_c   1.000
_cell.angle_alpha   90.00
_cell.angle_beta   90.00
_cell.angle_gamma   90.00
#
_symmetry.space_group_name_H-M   'P 1'
#
loop_
_entity.id
_entity.type
_entity.pdbx_description
1 polymer ?
#
loop_
_entity_poly.entity_id
_entity_poly.type
_entity_poly.pdbx_seq_one_letter_code
_entity_poly.pdbx_strand_id
1 'polypeptide(L)'
;MKMPRKKITFKTPRKGTKTPTKQVISEELQENTELAEQKSSEGIKNTETQRSHSTALRYKQILEEMKVKEEELIGSYKKENEYLRSLKTDALLYKRFVGFDIVESDGSYEVTHEVVSNNITKSIRFVLLPEDGAYVYKLVESRNIELPDFLSEEITFDECQVKTFFFKVMEAVITKKS
;
A
#
# COMPACT_ATOMS: atom_id res chain seq x y z
N MET A 1 -39.70 14.46 -15.27
CA MET A 1 -39.18 14.05 -16.60
C MET A 1 -37.66 14.13 -16.55
N LYS A 2 -36.93 13.00 -16.56
CA LYS A 2 -35.46 12.99 -16.58
C LYS A 2 -35.00 13.22 -18.02
N MET A 3 -34.20 14.26 -18.27
CA MET A 3 -33.66 14.54 -19.60
C MET A 3 -32.59 13.50 -19.98
N PRO A 4 -32.47 13.11 -21.26
CA PRO A 4 -31.44 12.17 -21.70
C PRO A 4 -30.05 12.76 -21.50
N ARG A 5 -29.17 12.05 -20.78
CA ARG A 5 -27.77 12.45 -20.56
C ARG A 5 -26.87 11.91 -21.68
N LYS A 6 -25.87 12.69 -22.11
CA LYS A 6 -24.92 12.29 -23.16
C LYS A 6 -23.93 11.25 -22.62
N LYS A 7 -23.83 10.10 -23.30
CA LYS A 7 -22.85 9.04 -23.01
C LYS A 7 -21.64 9.21 -23.93
N ILE A 8 -20.43 9.24 -23.36
CA ILE A 8 -19.18 9.47 -24.12
C ILE A 8 -18.22 8.31 -23.87
N THR A 9 -17.38 7.99 -24.86
CA THR A 9 -16.31 6.97 -24.75
C THR A 9 -14.95 7.59 -25.04
N PHE A 10 -13.97 7.43 -24.16
CA PHE A 10 -12.63 7.96 -24.36
C PHE A 10 -11.64 6.91 -24.90
N LYS A 11 -10.81 7.28 -25.89
CA LYS A 11 -9.77 6.40 -26.46
C LYS A 11 -8.37 6.87 -26.05
N THR A 12 -7.48 5.94 -25.68
CA THR A 12 -6.06 6.20 -25.39
C THR A 12 -5.11 5.52 -26.39
N PRO A 13 -3.93 6.09 -26.67
CA PRO A 13 -2.89 5.44 -27.47
C PRO A 13 -2.23 4.28 -26.71
N ARG A 14 -2.07 3.11 -27.34
CA ARG A 14 -1.42 1.93 -26.74
C ARG A 14 0.11 2.02 -26.85
N LYS A 15 0.83 1.91 -25.73
CA LYS A 15 2.29 1.64 -25.70
C LYS A 15 2.54 0.20 -25.21
N GLY A 16 3.38 -0.53 -25.95
CA GLY A 16 3.64 -1.97 -25.77
C GLY A 16 4.44 -2.31 -24.51
N THR A 17 4.03 -3.39 -23.86
CA THR A 17 4.64 -4.02 -22.68
C THR A 17 5.82 -4.90 -23.05
N LYS A 18 6.98 -4.71 -22.40
CA LYS A 18 8.00 -5.76 -22.19
C LYS A 18 8.72 -5.55 -20.86
N THR A 19 8.58 -6.51 -19.95
CA THR A 19 9.47 -6.78 -18.80
C THR A 19 9.94 -8.23 -18.90
N PRO A 20 11.12 -8.55 -18.35
CA PRO A 20 11.27 -9.86 -17.71
C PRO A 20 11.98 -9.80 -16.35
N THR A 21 11.43 -10.58 -15.42
CA THR A 21 11.93 -10.91 -14.08
C THR A 21 12.88 -12.11 -14.15
N LYS A 22 13.92 -12.19 -13.30
CA LYS A 22 14.61 -13.47 -13.05
C LYS A 22 15.00 -13.62 -11.58
N GLN A 23 14.51 -14.70 -10.97
CA GLN A 23 14.86 -15.23 -9.65
C GLN A 23 16.13 -16.09 -9.75
N VAL A 24 16.89 -16.19 -8.65
CA VAL A 24 17.83 -17.29 -8.40
C VAL A 24 17.69 -17.73 -6.94
N ILE A 25 17.40 -19.02 -6.76
CA ILE A 25 17.46 -19.81 -5.53
C ILE A 25 18.71 -20.70 -5.65
N SER A 26 19.46 -20.89 -4.57
CA SER A 26 20.40 -22.01 -4.42
C SER A 26 20.41 -22.50 -2.97
N GLU A 27 20.13 -23.79 -2.80
CA GLU A 27 20.28 -24.63 -1.60
C GLU A 27 21.73 -25.17 -1.46
N GLU A 28 22.08 -25.61 -0.24
CA GLU A 28 23.05 -26.68 0.17
C GLU A 28 23.38 -26.42 1.67
N LEU A 29 23.00 -27.16 2.73
CA LEU A 29 22.89 -28.59 3.11
C LEU A 29 24.23 -29.30 3.43
N GLN A 30 24.22 -29.98 4.59
CA GLN A 30 25.13 -31.01 5.15
C GLN A 30 26.22 -30.54 6.15
N GLU A 31 26.06 -30.80 7.45
CA GLU A 31 26.25 -32.07 8.22
C GLU A 31 27.72 -32.38 8.52
N ASN A 32 28.08 -32.44 9.81
CA ASN A 32 29.12 -33.32 10.33
C ASN A 32 28.85 -33.60 11.81
N THR A 33 28.68 -34.89 12.09
CA THR A 33 28.55 -35.52 13.41
C THR A 33 29.85 -36.31 13.67
N GLU A 34 30.02 -36.78 14.92
CA GLU A 34 31.05 -37.73 15.42
C GLU A 34 32.35 -37.09 15.97
N LEU A 35 33.02 -37.56 17.03
CA LEU A 35 32.80 -38.48 18.16
C LEU A 35 34.12 -38.38 18.97
N ALA A 36 34.09 -38.33 20.31
CA ALA A 36 35.20 -38.81 21.16
C ALA A 36 34.80 -38.85 22.64
N GLU A 37 34.48 -40.07 23.12
CA GLU A 37 34.63 -40.46 24.53
C GLU A 37 36.15 -40.56 24.87
N GLN A 38 36.69 -40.52 26.10
CA GLN A 38 36.40 -41.39 27.24
C GLN A 38 37.37 -41.09 28.43
N LYS A 39 36.97 -41.50 29.66
CA LYS A 39 37.75 -41.74 30.92
C LYS A 39 38.10 -40.51 31.78
N SER A 40 38.01 -40.48 33.11
CA SER A 40 37.79 -41.48 34.17
C SER A 40 37.62 -40.76 35.53
N SER A 41 36.79 -41.30 36.43
CA SER A 41 37.04 -41.51 37.88
C SER A 41 35.76 -41.37 38.70
N GLU A 42 35.33 -42.50 39.25
CA GLU A 42 34.25 -42.59 40.22
C GLU A 42 34.72 -42.04 41.57
N GLY A 43 33.98 -41.07 42.11
CA GLY A 43 34.28 -40.57 43.45
C GLY A 43 33.37 -39.48 44.03
N ILE A 44 32.22 -39.11 43.44
CA ILE A 44 31.36 -38.03 43.98
C ILE A 44 29.85 -38.27 43.69
N LYS A 45 29.32 -39.47 43.93
CA LYS A 45 27.99 -39.85 43.40
C LYS A 45 26.75 -39.28 44.11
N ASN A 46 26.86 -38.53 45.22
CA ASN A 46 25.66 -38.06 45.95
C ASN A 46 25.47 -36.54 46.06
N THR A 47 26.48 -35.71 45.80
CA THR A 47 26.34 -34.23 45.80
C THR A 47 26.27 -33.64 44.39
N GLU A 48 26.77 -34.35 43.36
CA GLU A 48 26.70 -33.92 41.96
C GLU A 48 25.30 -34.09 41.36
N THR A 49 24.57 -35.13 41.75
CA THR A 49 23.24 -35.45 41.20
C THR A 49 22.17 -34.43 41.62
N GLN A 50 22.30 -33.83 42.81
CA GLN A 50 21.42 -32.73 43.24
C GLN A 50 21.81 -31.38 42.63
N ARG A 51 23.12 -31.13 42.41
CA ARG A 51 23.59 -29.93 41.71
C ARG A 51 23.27 -29.96 40.21
N SER A 52 23.33 -31.11 39.56
CA SER A 52 22.99 -31.27 38.13
C SER A 52 21.49 -31.11 37.88
N HIS A 53 20.65 -31.57 38.82
CA HIS A 53 19.21 -31.37 38.73
C HIS A 53 18.83 -29.89 38.93
N SER A 54 19.53 -29.15 39.81
CA SER A 54 19.24 -27.73 40.02
C SER A 54 19.73 -26.85 38.86
N THR A 55 20.85 -27.18 38.22
CA THR A 55 21.32 -26.50 37.02
C THR A 55 20.46 -26.79 35.80
N ALA A 56 19.96 -28.03 35.64
CA ALA A 56 19.03 -28.39 34.57
C ALA A 56 17.68 -27.65 34.69
N LEU A 57 17.14 -27.51 35.91
CA LEU A 57 15.93 -26.71 36.15
C LEU A 57 16.14 -25.23 35.84
N ARG A 58 17.28 -24.67 36.24
CA ARG A 58 17.64 -23.28 35.92
C ARG A 58 17.81 -23.06 34.42
N TYR A 59 18.39 -24.03 33.71
CA TYR A 59 18.54 -23.97 32.25
C TYR A 59 17.19 -24.00 31.55
N LYS A 60 16.25 -24.84 32.01
CA LYS A 60 14.87 -24.84 31.49
C LYS A 60 14.15 -23.51 31.71
N GLN A 61 14.30 -22.91 32.89
CA GLN A 61 13.74 -21.58 33.16
C GLN A 61 14.30 -20.51 32.23
N ILE A 62 15.61 -20.52 31.97
CA ILE A 62 16.25 -19.56 31.05
C ILE A 62 15.73 -19.74 29.62
N LEU A 63 15.53 -20.98 29.17
CA LEU A 63 14.96 -21.25 27.84
C LEU A 63 13.51 -20.77 27.72
N GLU A 64 12.69 -20.97 28.75
CA GLU A 64 11.33 -20.46 28.79
C GLU A 64 11.30 -18.92 28.80
N GLU A 65 12.15 -18.28 29.60
CA GLU A 65 12.28 -16.81 29.61
C GLU A 65 12.76 -16.26 28.26
N MET A 66 13.73 -16.92 27.61
CA MET A 66 14.18 -16.54 26.27
C MET A 66 13.04 -16.61 25.26
N LYS A 67 12.26 -17.71 25.30
CA LYS A 67 11.14 -17.89 24.38
C LYS A 67 10.06 -16.83 24.59
N VAL A 68 9.74 -16.50 25.85
CA VAL A 68 8.78 -15.44 26.16
C VAL A 68 9.26 -14.08 25.65
N LYS A 69 10.55 -13.76 25.84
CA LYS A 69 11.12 -12.50 25.33
C LYS A 69 11.19 -12.45 23.80
N GLU A 70 11.44 -13.57 23.15
CA GLU A 70 11.39 -13.68 21.69
C GLU A 70 9.97 -13.42 21.18
N GLU A 71 8.95 -14.04 21.79
CA GLU A 71 7.55 -13.82 21.44
C GLU A 71 7.12 -12.36 21.69
N GLU A 72 7.57 -11.74 22.78
CA GLU A 72 7.31 -10.33 23.09
C GLU A 72 7.94 -9.40 22.04
N LEU A 73 9.19 -9.68 21.64
CA LEU A 73 9.89 -8.94 20.61
C LEU A 73 9.20 -9.06 19.24
N ILE A 74 8.81 -10.28 18.85
CA ILE A 74 8.02 -10.53 17.63
C ILE A 74 6.69 -9.77 17.69
N GLY A 75 6.02 -9.78 18.85
CA GLY A 75 4.79 -9.04 19.08
C GLY A 75 4.98 -7.53 18.91
N SER A 76 6.08 -6.98 19.42
CA SER A 76 6.44 -5.57 19.25
C SER A 76 6.67 -5.22 17.77
N TYR A 77 7.45 -6.02 17.04
CA TYR A 77 7.69 -5.82 15.61
C TYR A 77 6.42 -5.93 14.75
N LYS A 78 5.49 -6.82 15.12
CA LYS A 78 4.18 -6.92 14.44
C LYS A 78 3.35 -5.66 14.67
N LYS A 79 3.27 -5.17 15.91
CA LYS A 79 2.55 -3.92 16.24
C LYS A 79 3.15 -2.71 15.54
N GLU A 80 4.47 -2.60 15.48
CA GLU A 80 5.15 -1.52 14.75
C GLU A 80 4.85 -1.58 13.26
N ASN A 81 4.91 -2.76 12.64
CA ASN A 81 4.55 -2.92 11.22
C ASN A 81 3.09 -2.56 10.94
N GLU A 82 2.17 -2.95 11.83
CA GLU A 82 0.76 -2.59 11.72
C GLU A 82 0.56 -1.08 11.84
N TYR A 83 1.26 -0.44 12.78
CA TYR A 83 1.28 1.01 12.94
C TYR A 83 1.82 1.72 11.68
N LEU A 84 2.94 1.27 11.12
CA LEU A 84 3.52 1.82 9.88
C LEU A 84 2.60 1.66 8.67
N ARG A 85 1.85 0.57 8.59
CA ARG A 85 0.82 0.37 7.54
C ARG A 85 -0.42 1.24 7.75
N SER A 86 -0.76 1.53 9.01
CA SER A 86 -1.88 2.42 9.37
C SER A 86 -1.57 3.90 9.16
N LEU A 87 -0.28 4.28 9.23
CA LEU A 87 0.18 5.60 8.84
C LEU A 87 -0.21 5.81 7.38
N LYS A 88 -1.08 6.79 7.13
CA LYS A 88 -1.60 7.22 5.81
C LYS A 88 -0.51 7.76 4.86
N THR A 89 0.73 7.34 5.03
CA THR A 89 1.86 7.59 4.14
C THR A 89 1.54 7.21 2.71
N ASP A 90 0.77 6.14 2.49
CA ASP A 90 0.34 5.72 1.15
C ASP A 90 -0.59 6.75 0.50
N ALA A 91 -1.58 7.29 1.23
CA ALA A 91 -2.48 8.34 0.70
C ALA A 91 -1.70 9.62 0.33
N LEU A 92 -0.71 9.99 1.14
CA LEU A 92 0.20 11.11 0.84
C LEU A 92 1.13 10.80 -0.33
N LEU A 93 1.57 9.54 -0.50
CA LEU A 93 2.35 9.08 -1.65
C LEU A 93 1.52 9.14 -2.94
N TYR A 94 0.28 8.63 -2.93
CA TYR A 94 -0.61 8.69 -4.09
C TYR A 94 -0.90 10.14 -4.50
N LYS A 95 -1.16 11.02 -3.52
CA LYS A 95 -1.27 12.47 -3.77
C LYS A 95 0.01 13.03 -4.37
N ARG A 96 1.19 12.60 -3.90
CA ARG A 96 2.49 13.04 -4.44
C ARG A 96 2.76 12.55 -5.87
N PHE A 97 2.32 11.35 -6.24
CA PHE A 97 2.60 10.75 -7.55
C PHE A 97 1.58 11.13 -8.62
N VAL A 98 0.29 11.14 -8.28
CA VAL A 98 -0.79 11.38 -9.24
C VAL A 98 -1.36 12.80 -9.12
N GLY A 99 -1.14 13.46 -7.99
CA GLY A 99 -1.63 14.83 -7.75
C GLY A 99 -3.11 14.92 -7.41
N PHE A 100 -3.83 13.80 -7.30
CA PHE A 100 -5.23 13.78 -6.87
C PHE A 100 -5.33 13.58 -5.36
N ASP A 101 -6.16 14.40 -4.74
CA ASP A 101 -6.66 14.19 -3.39
C ASP A 101 -8.07 13.62 -3.51
N ILE A 102 -8.29 12.41 -2.99
CA ILE A 102 -9.56 11.69 -3.09
C ILE A 102 -10.08 11.45 -1.68
N VAL A 103 -11.25 12.00 -1.38
CA VAL A 103 -11.95 11.83 -0.11
C VAL A 103 -13.25 11.10 -0.39
N GLU A 104 -13.46 10.00 0.32
CA GLU A 104 -14.73 9.27 0.26
C GLU A 104 -15.68 9.84 1.32
N SER A 105 -16.86 10.30 0.87
CA SER A 105 -17.90 10.90 1.70
C SER A 105 -19.25 10.33 1.29
N ASP A 106 -19.94 9.64 2.21
CA ASP A 106 -21.31 9.13 2.06
C ASP A 106 -21.60 8.39 0.74
N GLY A 107 -20.67 7.52 0.31
CA GLY A 107 -20.80 6.73 -0.93
C GLY A 107 -20.50 7.51 -2.21
N SER A 108 -19.95 8.73 -2.10
CA SER A 108 -19.43 9.53 -3.20
C SER A 108 -17.95 9.81 -3.02
N TYR A 109 -17.23 10.03 -4.14
CA TYR A 109 -15.82 10.36 -4.13
C TYR A 109 -15.64 11.84 -4.50
N GLU A 110 -15.21 12.65 -3.54
CA GLU A 110 -14.78 14.01 -3.78
C GLU A 110 -13.31 14.01 -4.20
N VAL A 111 -13.04 14.53 -5.40
CA VAL A 111 -11.72 14.54 -6.00
C VAL A 111 -11.27 15.98 -6.21
N THR A 112 -10.07 16.29 -5.70
CA THR A 112 -9.40 17.57 -5.94
C THR A 112 -8.07 17.33 -6.64
N HIS A 113 -7.79 18.11 -7.69
CA HIS A 113 -6.50 18.12 -8.37
C HIS A 113 -5.99 19.55 -8.47
N GLU A 114 -4.75 19.77 -8.02
CA GLU A 114 -4.12 21.08 -8.01
C GLU A 114 -2.72 21.00 -8.61
N VAL A 115 -2.42 21.91 -9.53
CA VAL A 115 -1.12 22.05 -10.18
C VAL A 115 -0.71 23.52 -10.16
N VAL A 116 0.48 23.80 -9.60
CA VAL A 116 1.08 25.13 -9.62
C VAL A 116 2.03 25.22 -10.82
N SER A 117 1.78 26.16 -11.72
CA SER A 117 2.63 26.41 -12.90
C SER A 117 2.84 27.90 -13.08
N ASN A 118 4.09 28.35 -13.22
CA ASN A 118 4.44 29.76 -13.43
C ASN A 118 3.78 30.73 -12.42
N ASN A 119 3.78 30.39 -11.12
CA ASN A 119 3.10 31.14 -10.04
C ASN A 119 1.57 31.24 -10.16
N ILE A 120 0.94 30.50 -11.07
CA ILE A 120 -0.51 30.39 -11.18
C ILE A 120 -0.93 29.00 -10.71
N THR A 121 -1.78 28.97 -9.70
CA THR A 121 -2.42 27.74 -9.23
C THR A 121 -3.61 27.42 -10.12
N LYS A 122 -3.56 26.26 -10.77
CA LYS A 122 -4.67 25.66 -11.51
C LYS A 122 -5.27 24.56 -10.66
N SER A 123 -6.58 24.57 -10.45
CA SER A 123 -7.24 23.51 -9.68
C SER A 123 -8.63 23.15 -10.19
N ILE A 124 -8.95 21.86 -10.10
CA ILE A 124 -10.28 21.33 -10.40
C ILE A 124 -10.75 20.47 -9.24
N ARG A 125 -12.01 20.64 -8.85
CA ARG A 125 -12.68 19.88 -7.82
C ARG A 125 -14.01 19.35 -8.35
N PHE A 126 -14.25 18.06 -8.16
CA PHE A 126 -15.43 17.38 -8.68
C PHE A 126 -15.81 16.18 -7.82
N VAL A 127 -17.04 15.69 -8.00
CA VAL A 127 -17.57 14.53 -7.31
C VAL A 127 -17.85 13.43 -8.31
N LEU A 128 -17.53 12.19 -7.95
CA LEU A 128 -17.92 10.97 -8.65
C LEU A 128 -18.89 10.17 -7.79
N LEU A 129 -20.08 9.87 -8.31
CA LEU A 129 -21.02 8.95 -7.69
C LEU A 129 -21.04 7.62 -8.45
N PRO A 130 -20.79 6.48 -7.79
CA PRO A 130 -20.98 5.17 -8.40
C PRO A 130 -22.48 4.88 -8.57
N GLU A 131 -22.89 4.50 -9.78
CA GLU A 131 -24.27 4.12 -10.12
C GLU A 131 -24.24 2.93 -11.11
N ASP A 132 -24.68 1.75 -10.67
CA ASP A 132 -24.89 0.53 -11.48
C ASP A 132 -23.82 0.27 -12.59
N GLY A 133 -22.54 0.13 -12.19
CA GLY A 133 -21.44 -0.15 -13.11
C GLY A 133 -20.95 1.06 -13.93
N ALA A 134 -21.40 2.25 -13.57
CA ALA A 134 -20.98 3.52 -14.12
C ALA A 134 -20.64 4.53 -13.02
N TYR A 135 -20.01 5.63 -13.41
CA TYR A 135 -19.79 6.79 -12.56
C TYR A 135 -20.50 8.02 -13.12
N VAL A 136 -21.16 8.76 -12.24
CA VAL A 136 -21.72 10.08 -12.51
C VAL A 136 -20.73 11.13 -12.03
N TYR A 137 -20.23 11.94 -12.96
CA TYR A 137 -19.36 13.07 -12.70
C TYR A 137 -20.16 14.35 -12.54
N LYS A 138 -19.80 15.13 -11.52
CA LYS A 138 -20.31 16.49 -11.32
C LYS A 138 -19.17 17.44 -10.94
N LEU A 139 -18.99 18.49 -11.73
CA LEU A 139 -18.07 19.57 -11.40
C LEU A 139 -18.54 20.33 -10.17
N VAL A 140 -17.63 20.59 -9.22
CA VAL A 140 -17.88 21.44 -8.06
C VAL A 140 -17.27 22.81 -8.29
N GLU A 141 -15.99 22.86 -8.66
CA GLU A 141 -15.26 24.11 -8.85
C GLU A 141 -14.08 23.91 -9.80
N SER A 142 -13.75 24.95 -10.57
CA SER A 142 -12.55 25.02 -11.38
C SER A 142 -11.93 26.41 -11.32
N ARG A 143 -10.60 26.49 -11.17
CA ARG A 143 -9.85 27.74 -11.08
C ARG A 143 -8.69 27.74 -12.07
N ASN A 144 -8.58 28.81 -12.87
CA ASN A 144 -7.49 29.06 -13.82
C ASN A 144 -7.27 27.95 -14.87
N ILE A 145 -8.32 27.21 -15.24
CA ILE A 145 -8.29 26.11 -16.22
C ILE A 145 -9.38 26.34 -17.26
N GLU A 146 -9.07 26.08 -18.52
CA GLU A 146 -10.07 25.95 -19.59
C GLU A 146 -10.49 24.48 -19.66
N LEU A 147 -11.72 24.21 -19.21
CA LEU A 147 -12.26 22.86 -19.21
C LEU A 147 -12.90 22.56 -20.56
N PRO A 148 -12.62 21.38 -21.15
CA PRO A 148 -13.43 20.86 -22.24
C PRO A 148 -14.92 20.82 -21.86
N ASP A 149 -15.82 21.00 -22.83
CA ASP A 149 -17.26 21.06 -22.61
C ASP A 149 -17.79 19.89 -21.75
N PHE A 150 -17.27 18.68 -21.99
CA PHE A 150 -17.68 17.48 -21.26
C PHE A 150 -17.26 17.43 -19.79
N LEU A 151 -16.26 18.23 -19.36
CA LEU A 151 -15.89 18.38 -17.94
C LEU A 151 -16.60 19.57 -17.29
N SER A 152 -17.23 20.43 -18.08
CA SER A 152 -18.06 21.52 -17.56
C SER A 152 -19.48 21.06 -17.24
N GLU A 153 -19.93 19.97 -17.87
CA GLU A 153 -21.27 19.40 -17.70
C GLU A 153 -21.29 18.17 -16.77
N GLU A 154 -22.48 17.81 -16.28
CA GLU A 154 -22.68 16.54 -15.58
C GLU A 154 -22.71 15.39 -16.59
N ILE A 155 -21.76 14.46 -16.48
CA ILE A 155 -21.64 13.33 -17.42
C ILE A 155 -21.71 12.00 -16.68
N THR A 156 -22.11 10.95 -17.40
CA THR A 156 -22.09 9.58 -16.90
C THR A 156 -21.24 8.73 -17.83
N PHE A 157 -20.30 7.96 -17.27
CA PHE A 157 -19.40 7.10 -18.02
C PHE A 157 -19.25 5.74 -17.36
N ASP A 158 -18.89 4.74 -18.17
CA ASP A 158 -18.71 3.36 -17.72
C ASP A 158 -17.49 3.23 -16.79
N GLU A 159 -17.57 2.39 -15.76
CA GLU A 159 -16.45 2.10 -14.84
C GLU A 159 -15.16 1.75 -15.59
N CYS A 160 -15.26 1.06 -16.73
CA CYS A 160 -14.10 0.69 -17.56
C CYS A 160 -13.30 1.91 -18.06
N GLN A 161 -13.92 3.10 -18.11
CA GLN A 161 -13.33 4.33 -18.65
C GLN A 161 -12.75 5.26 -17.59
N VAL A 162 -12.87 4.89 -16.31
CA VAL A 162 -12.42 5.73 -15.19
C VAL A 162 -10.98 6.21 -15.36
N LYS A 163 -10.08 5.31 -15.78
CA LYS A 163 -8.66 5.63 -16.02
C LYS A 163 -8.48 6.69 -17.11
N THR A 164 -9.26 6.59 -18.17
CA THR A 164 -9.18 7.55 -19.27
C THR A 164 -9.82 8.88 -18.90
N PHE A 165 -10.90 8.86 -18.12
CA PHE A 165 -11.51 10.06 -17.56
C PHE A 165 -10.49 10.85 -16.72
N PHE A 166 -9.82 10.20 -15.75
CA PHE A 166 -8.78 10.85 -14.95
C PHE A 166 -7.62 11.37 -15.80
N PHE A 167 -7.22 10.65 -16.85
CA PHE A 167 -6.22 11.15 -17.79
C PHE A 167 -6.66 12.45 -18.49
N LYS A 168 -7.92 12.54 -18.92
CA LYS A 168 -8.46 13.76 -19.54
C LYS A 168 -8.55 14.93 -18.57
N VAL A 169 -8.87 14.67 -17.31
CA VAL A 169 -8.82 15.68 -16.26
C VAL A 169 -7.40 16.21 -16.08
N MET A 170 -6.40 15.33 -15.94
CA MET A 170 -4.99 15.74 -15.85
C MET A 170 -4.55 16.54 -17.07
N GLU A 171 -4.91 16.07 -18.27
CA GLU A 171 -4.61 16.75 -19.53
C GLU A 171 -5.15 18.18 -19.51
N ALA A 172 -6.42 18.38 -19.16
CA ALA A 172 -7.05 19.70 -19.10
C ALA A 172 -6.37 20.65 -18.11
N VAL A 173 -5.96 20.16 -16.93
CA VAL A 173 -5.26 20.98 -15.94
C VAL A 173 -3.85 21.37 -16.41
N ILE A 174 -3.13 20.45 -17.05
CA ILE A 174 -1.74 20.64 -17.45
C ILE A 174 -1.62 21.44 -18.75
N THR A 175 -2.56 21.30 -19.70
CA THR A 175 -2.49 21.99 -20.99
C THR A 175 -2.35 23.50 -20.81
N LYS A 176 -1.32 24.06 -21.46
CA LYS A 176 -1.09 25.51 -21.51
C LYS A 176 -2.06 26.12 -22.52
N LYS A 177 -2.54 27.33 -22.23
CA LYS A 177 -3.25 28.18 -23.20
C LYS A 177 -2.41 28.22 -24.48
N SER A 178 -2.96 27.73 -25.58
CA SER A 178 -2.37 27.91 -26.91
C SER A 178 -2.69 29.30 -27.44
#